data_AF-A0A8J1URE8-F1
#
_entry.id   AF-A0A8J1URE8-F1
#
_cell.length_a   1.000
_cell.length_b   1.000
_cell.length_c   1.000
_cell.angle_alpha   90.00
_cell.angle_beta   90.00
_cell.angle_gamma   90.00
#
_symmetry.space_group_name_H-M   'P 1'
#
loop_
_entity.id
_entity.type
_entity.pdbx_description
1 polymer ?
#
loop_
_entity_poly.entity_id
_entity_poly.type
_entity_poly.pdbx_seq_one_letter_code
_entity_poly.pdbx_strand_id
1 'polypeptide(L)'
;MPGGWGRKAVGQIDRSQFADDELLKQIGGQLDENFDYSQWQRKSKPGQLSRPPPPARKVVKDSTLRSISDFTVAAPWKQNVRPTSAVSSVCSHSRSRIQQNTASPKEEYAVVKEKNEDLKILQLRINTREHTLKEYKKRYETLLVENIKLKAEIDETEGDANSGVKQLLRKYEKFRKGIGVLNSKFEVEEEDARADLRKTQGQIKKDLTILESQVEMAEKRLQDKQTEFHVLMNYKDKEYPVKAMRIADLQKEIDSLKITNAEDETELQHIIDTELGKLRKKTDKYQDEVTDRITGKFLDQMHPSLKDMTLQNTVMEKEIEYHTKDLKEVEAIIADLEQEVTKLLRSPKTNAKKQIFPEFFPPTQKCTPDMDVILDIPTQEWLPI
;
A
#
# COMPACT_ATOMS: atom_id res chain seq x y z
N MET A 1 28.67 25.42 -33.00
CA MET A 1 27.33 25.18 -32.44
C MET A 1 27.47 24.84 -30.96
N PRO A 2 27.29 25.78 -30.01
CA PRO A 2 27.43 25.50 -28.58
C PRO A 2 26.08 25.02 -28.00
N GLY A 3 26.03 23.77 -27.59
CA GLY A 3 24.87 23.17 -26.91
C GLY A 3 24.91 23.51 -25.42
N GLY A 4 24.04 24.43 -24.99
CA GLY A 4 23.84 24.78 -23.59
C GLY A 4 23.16 23.66 -22.81
N TRP A 5 23.82 23.20 -21.76
CA TRP A 5 23.22 22.41 -20.69
C TRP A 5 22.18 23.29 -19.98
N GLY A 6 20.89 23.01 -20.16
CA GLY A 6 19.85 23.79 -19.49
C GLY A 6 18.41 23.57 -19.93
N ARG A 7 18.15 22.79 -21.00
CA ARG A 7 16.77 22.56 -21.50
C ARG A 7 16.15 21.20 -21.17
N LYS A 8 16.78 20.37 -20.33
CA LYS A 8 16.30 18.99 -20.04
C LYS A 8 15.66 18.77 -18.66
N ALA A 9 15.34 19.81 -17.89
CA ALA A 9 14.84 19.66 -16.52
C ALA A 9 13.41 20.19 -16.29
N VAL A 10 12.51 20.16 -17.29
CA VAL A 10 11.11 20.63 -17.12
C VAL A 10 10.10 19.66 -17.72
N GLY A 11 10.37 18.35 -17.70
CA GLY A 11 9.56 17.37 -18.43
C GLY A 11 9.00 16.18 -17.64
N GLN A 12 9.32 16.02 -16.36
CA GLN A 12 8.92 14.81 -15.61
C GLN A 12 8.63 15.11 -14.14
N ILE A 13 7.60 15.91 -13.89
CA ILE A 13 6.87 15.82 -12.62
C ILE A 13 5.43 15.53 -13.02
N ASP A 14 5.01 14.29 -12.79
CA ASP A 14 3.63 13.87 -12.98
C ASP A 14 2.78 14.49 -11.86
N ARG A 15 2.11 15.60 -12.17
CA ARG A 15 1.32 16.38 -11.21
C ARG A 15 0.12 15.61 -10.65
N SER A 16 -0.23 14.46 -11.25
CA SER A 16 -1.27 13.57 -10.74
C SER A 16 -0.90 12.91 -9.40
N GLN A 17 0.40 12.80 -9.07
CA GLN A 17 0.87 12.18 -7.83
C GLN A 17 0.68 13.05 -6.57
N PHE A 18 0.30 14.32 -6.74
CA PHE A 18 0.15 15.30 -5.65
C PHE A 18 -1.28 15.86 -5.54
N ALA A 19 -2.25 15.22 -6.20
CA ALA A 19 -3.65 15.69 -6.23
C ALA A 19 -4.34 15.63 -4.85
N ASP A 20 -3.89 14.73 -3.98
CA ASP A 20 -4.49 14.44 -2.67
C ASP A 20 -3.72 15.05 -1.49
N ASP A 21 -2.63 15.80 -1.73
CA ASP A 21 -1.86 16.45 -0.67
C ASP A 21 -2.58 17.72 -0.18
N GLU A 22 -3.23 17.64 0.99
CA GLU A 22 -3.94 18.75 1.62
C GLU A 22 -3.04 19.98 1.89
N LEU A 23 -1.75 19.74 2.17
CA LEU A 23 -0.74 20.79 2.35
C LEU A 23 -0.45 21.56 1.04
N LEU A 24 -0.43 20.89 -0.10
CA LEU A 24 -0.20 21.53 -1.40
C LEU A 24 -1.42 22.28 -1.90
N LYS A 25 -2.64 21.85 -1.54
CA LYS A 25 -3.87 22.63 -1.74
C LYS A 25 -3.89 23.93 -0.93
N GLN A 26 -3.41 23.87 0.32
CA GLN A 26 -3.37 25.05 1.20
C GLN A 26 -2.32 26.07 0.73
N ILE A 27 -1.21 25.61 0.16
CA ILE A 27 -0.13 26.47 -0.36
C ILE A 27 -0.42 26.94 -1.80
N GLY A 28 -1.10 26.12 -2.61
CA GLY A 28 -1.43 26.45 -4.01
C GLY A 28 -2.35 27.66 -4.17
N GLY A 29 -3.25 27.90 -3.20
CA GLY A 29 -4.08 29.12 -3.19
C GLY A 29 -3.34 30.40 -2.80
N GLN A 30 -2.13 30.29 -2.24
CA GLN A 30 -1.32 31.42 -1.76
C GLN A 30 -0.17 31.82 -2.69
N LEU A 31 0.08 31.08 -3.77
CA LEU A 31 1.23 31.30 -4.67
C LEU A 31 0.87 31.67 -6.11
N ASP A 32 -0.41 31.89 -6.42
CA ASP A 32 -0.86 32.41 -7.73
C ASP A 32 -0.69 33.94 -7.84
N GLU A 33 0.46 34.45 -7.41
CA GLU A 33 0.94 35.75 -7.86
C GLU A 33 1.84 35.52 -9.07
N ASN A 34 1.40 36.00 -10.24
CA ASN A 34 2.18 35.98 -11.49
C ASN A 34 3.53 36.67 -11.30
N PHE A 35 4.56 35.90 -10.94
CA PHE A 35 5.93 36.39 -10.87
C PHE A 35 6.47 36.62 -12.29
N ASP A 36 6.61 37.89 -12.65
CA ASP A 36 7.29 38.27 -13.89
C ASP A 36 8.81 38.10 -13.74
N TYR A 37 9.33 37.02 -14.34
CA TYR A 37 10.74 36.67 -14.39
C TYR A 37 11.53 37.39 -15.49
N SER A 38 10.91 38.29 -16.26
CA SER A 38 11.55 39.03 -17.36
C SER A 38 12.75 39.90 -16.91
N GLN A 39 12.73 40.35 -15.65
CA GLN A 39 13.77 41.15 -14.98
C GLN A 39 15.09 40.40 -14.70
N TRP A 40 15.08 39.06 -14.78
CA TRP A 40 16.29 38.23 -14.54
C TRP A 40 16.84 37.55 -15.80
N GLN A 41 16.25 37.81 -16.97
CA GLN A 41 16.78 37.31 -18.24
C GLN A 41 18.00 38.13 -18.69
N ARG A 42 19.19 37.51 -18.61
CA ARG A 42 20.42 38.06 -19.21
C ARG A 42 20.31 38.01 -20.74
N LYS A 43 20.09 39.17 -21.37
CA LYS A 43 20.18 39.34 -22.82
C LYS A 43 21.65 39.21 -23.27
N SER A 44 22.00 38.14 -23.97
CA SER A 44 23.35 37.94 -24.55
C SER A 44 23.39 38.30 -26.05
N LYS A 45 23.79 39.55 -26.32
CA LYS A 45 24.67 40.14 -27.39
C LYS A 45 24.56 39.70 -28.87
N PRO A 46 24.92 40.60 -29.83
CA PRO A 46 26.31 40.62 -30.31
C PRO A 46 26.84 42.03 -30.62
N GLY A 47 28.08 42.32 -30.19
CA GLY A 47 28.80 43.52 -30.64
C GLY A 47 29.73 44.11 -29.58
N GLN A 48 31.03 44.03 -29.84
CA GLN A 48 32.16 44.82 -29.30
C GLN A 48 32.25 45.09 -27.79
N LEU A 49 33.32 44.56 -27.18
CA LEU A 49 34.43 45.40 -26.67
C LEU A 49 35.53 44.46 -26.14
N SER A 50 36.70 44.59 -26.74
CA SER A 50 37.93 43.87 -26.42
C SER A 50 38.47 44.28 -25.05
N ARG A 51 38.85 43.29 -24.23
CA ARG A 51 39.75 43.49 -23.10
C ARG A 51 41.20 43.29 -23.59
N PRO A 52 42.16 44.16 -23.24
CA PRO A 52 43.55 43.96 -23.64
C PRO A 52 44.17 42.76 -22.91
N PRO A 53 45.18 42.08 -23.50
CA PRO A 53 45.80 40.90 -22.92
C PRO A 53 46.75 41.27 -21.76
N PRO A 54 47.00 40.34 -20.81
CA PRO A 54 47.94 40.54 -19.72
C PRO A 54 49.41 40.46 -20.20
N PRO A 55 50.36 41.20 -19.59
CA PRO A 55 51.77 41.11 -19.94
C PRO A 55 52.39 39.76 -19.54
N ALA A 56 53.29 39.28 -20.38
CA ALA A 56 53.94 37.98 -20.30
C ALA A 56 54.85 37.83 -19.05
N ARG A 57 54.72 36.67 -18.39
CA ARG A 57 55.67 36.20 -17.36
C ARG A 57 56.99 35.82 -18.03
N LYS A 58 58.08 36.49 -17.67
CA LYS A 58 59.43 35.94 -17.84
C LYS A 58 59.80 35.13 -16.59
N VAL A 59 60.11 33.86 -16.84
CA VAL A 59 60.69 32.90 -15.91
C VAL A 59 62.13 33.32 -15.63
N VAL A 60 62.55 33.31 -14.37
CA VAL A 60 63.97 33.20 -14.00
C VAL A 60 64.07 32.13 -12.91
N LYS A 61 64.70 31.00 -13.26
CA LYS A 61 65.28 30.05 -12.32
C LYS A 61 66.79 30.16 -12.46
N ASP A 62 67.46 30.25 -11.31
CA ASP A 62 68.77 29.70 -10.91
C ASP A 62 69.96 29.94 -11.86
N SER A 63 71.18 30.25 -11.44
CA SER A 63 71.87 30.29 -10.15
C SER A 63 73.28 30.81 -10.46
N THR A 64 73.96 31.47 -9.52
CA THR A 64 75.36 31.17 -9.21
C THR A 64 75.80 31.97 -7.99
N LEU A 65 76.34 31.22 -7.03
CA LEU A 65 76.94 31.64 -5.79
C LEU A 65 78.12 32.60 -6.02
N ARG A 66 78.27 33.60 -5.15
CA ARG A 66 79.55 33.89 -4.51
C ARG A 66 79.34 34.60 -3.17
N SER A 67 79.74 33.87 -2.14
CA SER A 67 80.14 34.35 -0.82
C SER A 67 81.16 35.49 -0.93
N ILE A 68 81.04 36.51 -0.07
CA ILE A 68 82.12 37.04 0.78
C ILE A 68 81.46 37.92 1.86
N SER A 69 82.01 37.78 3.05
CA SER A 69 81.68 38.41 4.32
C SER A 69 81.94 39.93 4.34
N ASP A 70 81.44 40.53 5.43
CA ASP A 70 81.91 41.78 6.03
C ASP A 70 81.75 43.07 5.21
N PHE A 71 80.86 43.96 5.64
CA PHE A 71 81.30 45.33 5.89
C PHE A 71 80.43 46.04 6.93
N THR A 72 81.17 46.61 7.86
CA THR A 72 80.83 47.32 9.07
C THR A 72 80.32 48.74 8.83
N VAL A 73 79.65 49.23 9.86
CA VAL A 73 79.39 50.64 10.22
C VAL A 73 80.49 51.57 9.68
N ALA A 74 80.11 52.52 8.83
CA ALA A 74 80.97 53.65 8.46
C ALA A 74 80.49 54.93 9.13
N ALA A 75 81.43 55.52 9.86
CA ALA A 75 81.32 56.62 10.78
C ALA A 75 81.31 58.02 10.07
N PRO A 76 81.22 59.13 10.84
CA PRO A 76 80.98 60.47 10.33
C PRO A 76 82.26 61.14 9.83
N TRP A 77 82.12 62.01 8.83
CA TRP A 77 83.26 62.72 8.24
C TRP A 77 83.56 64.00 9.02
N LYS A 78 84.79 64.06 9.54
CA LYS A 78 85.40 65.23 10.15
C LYS A 78 85.95 66.20 9.09
N GLN A 79 85.89 67.48 9.45
CA GLN A 79 86.83 68.58 9.19
C GLN A 79 87.87 68.41 8.07
N ASN A 80 87.84 69.35 7.12
CA ASN A 80 89.06 69.82 6.46
C ASN A 80 89.14 71.34 6.58
N VAL A 81 90.05 71.77 7.46
CA VAL A 81 90.68 73.09 7.43
C VAL A 81 91.74 73.03 6.33
N ARG A 82 91.73 73.96 5.38
CA ARG A 82 92.90 74.24 4.54
C ARG A 82 93.16 75.74 4.49
N PRO A 83 94.38 76.18 4.86
CA PRO A 83 94.83 77.56 4.76
C PRO A 83 95.58 77.77 3.44
N THR A 84 95.46 78.95 2.85
CA THR A 84 96.44 79.61 1.97
C THR A 84 95.86 81.00 1.69
N SER A 85 96.49 82.09 2.13
CA SER A 85 97.54 82.80 1.37
C SER A 85 97.03 83.23 -0.01
N ALA A 86 97.16 84.45 -0.50
CA ALA A 86 97.71 85.74 -0.10
C ALA A 86 97.32 86.67 -1.26
N VAL A 87 97.60 87.97 -1.15
CA VAL A 87 97.68 89.04 -2.18
C VAL A 87 96.88 90.23 -1.64
N SER A 88 97.49 91.02 -0.76
CA SER A 88 98.37 92.19 -1.05
C SER A 88 97.53 93.45 -1.25
N SER A 89 97.69 94.43 -0.35
CA SER A 89 98.39 95.70 -0.60
C SER A 89 97.78 96.47 -1.77
N VAL A 90 97.31 97.69 -1.61
CA VAL A 90 98.13 98.89 -1.35
C VAL A 90 97.22 99.98 -0.78
N CYS A 91 97.63 100.60 0.33
CA CYS A 91 97.56 102.07 0.45
C CYS A 91 98.45 102.50 1.63
N SER A 92 99.71 102.68 1.25
CA SER A 92 100.67 103.70 1.68
C SER A 92 100.42 104.45 3.00
N HIS A 93 101.30 104.19 3.96
CA HIS A 93 101.62 105.14 5.03
C HIS A 93 102.40 106.34 4.47
N SER A 94 102.12 107.54 4.96
CA SER A 94 103.13 108.60 5.09
C SER A 94 103.30 108.94 6.57
N ARG A 95 104.42 108.52 7.15
CA ARG A 95 104.96 109.06 8.40
C ARG A 95 105.47 110.49 8.10
N SER A 96 104.97 111.50 8.80
CA SER A 96 105.72 112.74 8.99
C SER A 96 106.14 112.84 10.46
N ARG A 97 107.44 113.06 10.63
CA ARG A 97 108.12 113.46 11.87
C ARG A 97 108.63 114.87 11.54
N ILE A 98 108.43 115.83 12.44
CA ILE A 98 109.31 116.98 12.78
C ILE A 98 108.49 118.22 13.23
N GLN A 99 108.78 118.62 14.48
CA GLN A 99 108.81 119.97 15.08
C GLN A 99 107.53 120.74 15.45
N GLN A 100 107.36 120.82 16.78
CA GLN A 100 107.29 122.04 17.61
C GLN A 100 106.44 123.24 17.17
N ASN A 101 105.53 123.57 18.10
CA ASN A 101 105.08 124.90 18.46
C ASN A 101 104.31 125.69 17.40
N THR A 102 103.00 125.85 17.62
CA THR A 102 102.42 127.08 18.20
C THR A 102 100.90 126.94 18.20
N ALA A 103 100.28 127.47 19.24
CA ALA A 103 98.84 127.43 19.45
C ALA A 103 98.06 128.13 18.32
N SER A 104 97.03 127.48 17.80
CA SER A 104 95.88 128.13 17.14
C SER A 104 94.64 127.22 17.24
N PRO A 105 93.53 127.64 17.87
CA PRO A 105 92.37 126.78 18.19
C PRO A 105 91.51 126.26 17.02
N LYS A 106 91.99 126.23 15.76
CA LYS A 106 91.12 126.00 14.58
C LYS A 106 91.33 124.68 13.82
N GLU A 107 92.45 123.98 13.97
CA GLU A 107 92.77 122.79 13.16
C GLU A 107 92.43 121.44 13.82
N GLU A 108 92.29 121.41 15.15
CA GLU A 108 91.84 120.23 15.90
C GLU A 108 90.38 119.86 15.56
N TYR A 109 89.57 120.83 15.12
CA TYR A 109 88.18 120.65 14.72
C TYR A 109 88.01 119.90 13.38
N ALA A 110 88.97 119.97 12.46
CA ALA A 110 88.84 119.37 11.11
C ALA A 110 89.14 117.87 11.09
N VAL A 111 90.18 117.44 11.80
CA VAL A 111 90.54 116.01 11.96
C VAL A 111 89.51 115.27 12.82
N VAL A 112 88.92 115.96 13.82
CA VAL A 112 87.79 115.45 14.61
C VAL A 112 86.53 115.31 13.74
N LYS A 113 86.34 116.16 12.73
CA LYS A 113 85.20 116.11 11.80
C LYS A 113 85.28 114.91 10.84
N GLU A 114 86.45 114.62 10.27
CA GLU A 114 86.65 113.46 9.37
C GLU A 114 86.49 112.14 10.11
N LYS A 115 87.08 112.01 11.30
CA LYS A 115 86.86 110.87 12.20
C LYS A 115 85.39 110.72 12.60
N ASN A 116 84.67 111.82 12.76
CA ASN A 116 83.23 111.78 13.04
C ASN A 116 82.41 111.30 11.82
N GLU A 117 82.80 111.59 10.59
CA GLU A 117 82.14 111.04 9.39
C GLU A 117 82.43 109.55 9.21
N ASP A 118 83.68 109.10 9.44
CA ASP A 118 84.02 107.67 9.44
C ASP A 118 83.29 106.90 10.55
N LEU A 119 83.16 107.49 11.74
CA LEU A 119 82.35 106.94 12.82
C LEU A 119 80.87 106.85 12.43
N LYS A 120 80.31 107.84 11.75
CA LYS A 120 78.93 107.78 11.22
C LYS A 120 78.77 106.68 10.17
N ILE A 121 79.72 106.50 9.25
CA ILE A 121 79.70 105.45 8.23
C ILE A 121 79.77 104.06 8.88
N LEU A 122 80.67 103.88 9.86
CA LEU A 122 80.77 102.65 10.64
C LEU A 122 79.49 102.39 11.43
N GLN A 123 78.91 103.42 12.05
CA GLN A 123 77.64 103.32 12.76
C GLN A 123 76.49 102.92 11.82
N LEU A 124 76.44 103.46 10.60
CA LEU A 124 75.47 103.08 9.59
C LEU A 124 75.64 101.62 9.15
N ARG A 125 76.88 101.16 8.97
CA ARG A 125 77.21 99.77 8.62
C ARG A 125 76.85 98.80 9.74
N ILE A 126 77.12 99.17 10.99
CA ILE A 126 76.71 98.43 12.20
C ILE A 126 75.18 98.34 12.23
N ASN A 127 74.48 99.46 12.11
CA ASN A 127 73.01 99.50 12.10
C ASN A 127 72.41 98.63 10.98
N THR A 128 73.01 98.64 9.79
CA THR A 128 72.57 97.81 8.66
C THR A 128 72.81 96.32 8.94
N ARG A 129 73.98 95.96 9.48
CA ARG A 129 74.30 94.57 9.86
C ARG A 129 73.39 94.07 10.99
N GLU A 130 73.13 94.88 12.00
CA GLU A 130 72.18 94.59 13.05
C GLU A 130 70.75 94.40 12.50
N HIS A 131 70.34 95.22 11.53
CA HIS A 131 69.06 95.06 10.86
C HIS A 131 68.98 93.71 10.12
N THR A 132 69.98 93.37 9.31
CA THR A 132 70.02 92.07 8.62
C THR A 132 70.05 90.89 9.58
N LEU A 133 70.75 90.99 10.72
CA LEU A 133 70.73 89.97 11.76
C LEU A 133 69.35 89.80 12.39
N LYS A 134 68.64 90.90 12.64
CA LYS A 134 67.25 90.87 13.12
C LYS A 134 66.33 90.22 12.09
N GLU A 135 66.50 90.49 10.81
CA GLU A 135 65.75 89.85 9.72
C GLU A 135 66.06 88.35 9.62
N TYR A 136 67.33 87.95 9.71
CA TYR A 136 67.70 86.53 9.73
C TYR A 136 67.13 85.81 10.94
N LYS A 137 67.13 86.45 12.12
CA LYS A 137 66.54 85.88 13.32
C LYS A 137 65.02 85.70 13.17
N LYS A 138 64.33 86.70 12.64
CA LYS A 138 62.90 86.60 12.31
C LYS A 138 62.64 85.47 11.31
N ARG A 139 63.43 85.39 10.24
CA ARG A 139 63.30 84.34 9.22
C ARG A 139 63.56 82.94 9.77
N TYR A 140 64.53 82.81 10.68
CA TYR A 140 64.80 81.56 11.38
C TYR A 140 63.61 81.14 12.25
N GLU A 141 63.05 82.07 13.01
CA GLU A 141 61.86 81.83 13.84
C GLU A 141 60.64 81.43 12.99
N THR A 142 60.38 82.12 11.87
CA THR A 142 59.29 81.76 10.96
C THR A 142 59.50 80.37 10.35
N LEU A 143 60.73 80.05 9.92
CA LEU A 143 61.04 78.74 9.34
C LEU A 143 60.88 77.62 10.36
N LEU A 144 61.24 77.86 11.63
CA LEU A 144 61.05 76.89 12.71
C LEU A 144 59.56 76.60 12.94
N VAL A 145 58.73 77.65 12.99
CA VAL A 145 57.27 77.51 13.16
C VAL A 145 56.66 76.77 11.98
N GLU A 146 57.04 77.12 10.74
CA GLU A 146 56.58 76.45 9.54
C GLU A 146 57.00 74.97 9.50
N ASN A 147 58.24 74.66 9.91
CA ASN A 147 58.72 73.27 9.94
C ASN A 147 57.97 72.44 10.99
N ILE A 148 57.71 73.00 12.17
CA ILE A 148 56.87 72.36 13.21
C ILE A 148 55.46 72.12 12.68
N LYS A 149 54.88 73.10 11.97
CA LYS A 149 53.55 72.98 11.36
C LYS A 149 53.52 71.89 10.29
N LEU A 150 54.47 71.89 9.36
CA LEU A 150 54.59 70.86 8.31
C LEU A 150 54.76 69.48 8.91
N LYS A 151 55.56 69.34 9.97
CA LYS A 151 55.71 68.07 10.67
C LYS A 151 54.37 67.59 11.23
N ALA A 152 53.61 68.47 11.88
CA ALA A 152 52.30 68.12 12.41
C ALA A 152 51.31 67.70 11.31
N GLU A 153 51.29 68.39 10.17
CA GLU A 153 50.46 68.02 9.00
C GLU A 153 50.86 66.68 8.39
N ILE A 154 52.17 66.38 8.32
CA ILE A 154 52.66 65.07 7.87
C ILE A 154 52.23 63.98 8.85
N ASP A 155 52.46 64.18 10.16
CA ASP A 155 52.09 63.21 11.19
C ASP A 155 50.58 62.93 11.20
N GLU A 156 49.73 63.95 10.97
CA GLU A 156 48.28 63.81 10.86
C GLU A 156 47.86 63.02 9.60
N THR A 157 48.37 63.43 8.42
CA THR A 157 48.03 62.76 7.16
C THR A 157 48.55 61.31 7.11
N GLU A 158 49.74 61.04 7.66
CA GLU A 158 50.26 59.69 7.84
C GLU A 158 49.43 58.90 8.85
N GLY A 159 48.98 59.54 9.94
CA GLY A 159 48.08 58.95 10.92
C GLY A 159 46.76 58.48 10.30
N ASP A 160 46.13 59.35 9.51
CA ASP A 160 44.88 59.06 8.80
C ASP A 160 45.07 57.96 7.76
N ALA A 161 46.11 58.04 6.92
CA ALA A 161 46.44 57.03 5.94
C ALA A 161 46.70 55.66 6.61
N ASN A 162 47.50 55.62 7.68
CA ASN A 162 47.78 54.40 8.44
C ASN A 162 46.52 53.84 9.11
N SER A 163 45.64 54.70 9.62
CA SER A 163 44.36 54.27 10.19
C SER A 163 43.49 53.61 9.12
N GLY A 164 43.41 54.20 7.92
CA GLY A 164 42.69 53.66 6.77
C GLY A 164 43.24 52.31 6.31
N VAL A 165 44.57 52.19 6.19
CA VAL A 165 45.25 50.92 5.84
C VAL A 165 44.99 49.86 6.91
N LYS A 166 45.10 50.19 8.21
CA LYS A 166 44.81 49.26 9.31
C LYS A 166 43.36 48.78 9.29
N GLN A 167 42.40 49.66 9.05
CA GLN A 167 40.99 49.28 8.93
C GLN A 167 40.76 48.35 7.73
N LEU A 168 41.38 48.64 6.60
CA LEU A 168 41.28 47.82 5.39
C LEU A 168 41.90 46.42 5.60
N LEU A 169 43.08 46.34 6.21
CA LEU A 169 43.73 45.06 6.54
C LEU A 169 42.86 44.23 7.50
N ARG A 170 42.25 44.85 8.51
CA ARG A 170 41.29 44.15 9.39
C ARG A 170 40.09 43.60 8.64
N LYS A 171 39.57 44.31 7.62
CA LYS A 171 38.49 43.80 6.75
C LYS A 171 38.96 42.60 5.94
N TYR A 172 40.14 42.66 5.33
CA TYR A 172 40.71 41.54 4.58
C TYR A 172 40.98 40.32 5.45
N GLU A 173 41.47 40.51 6.68
CA GLU A 173 41.68 39.42 7.63
C GLU A 173 40.35 38.73 7.99
N LYS A 174 39.28 39.52 8.23
CA LYS A 174 37.94 38.98 8.46
C LYS A 174 37.41 38.20 7.25
N PHE A 175 37.57 38.74 6.03
CA PHE A 175 37.16 38.02 4.82
C PHE A 175 37.96 36.75 4.60
N ARG A 176 39.27 36.78 4.85
CA ARG A 176 40.13 35.59 4.75
C ARG A 176 39.70 34.50 5.73
N LYS A 177 39.43 34.86 6.99
CA LYS A 177 38.91 33.92 8.00
C LYS A 177 37.54 33.40 7.60
N GLY A 178 36.65 34.26 7.13
CA GLY A 178 35.32 33.88 6.63
C GLY A 178 35.39 32.88 5.48
N ILE A 179 36.26 33.10 4.50
CA ILE A 179 36.49 32.17 3.38
C ILE A 179 37.04 30.84 3.87
N GLY A 180 37.99 30.84 4.82
CA GLY A 180 38.53 29.61 5.40
C GLY A 180 37.45 28.76 6.07
N VAL A 181 36.61 29.39 6.92
CA VAL A 181 35.48 28.70 7.58
C VAL A 181 34.45 28.21 6.56
N LEU A 182 34.14 29.02 5.56
CA LEU A 182 33.19 28.66 4.52
C LEU A 182 33.68 27.46 3.70
N ASN A 183 34.95 27.45 3.28
CA ASN A 183 35.54 26.33 2.55
C ASN A 183 35.54 25.05 3.40
N SER A 184 35.93 25.12 4.69
CA SER A 184 35.87 23.95 5.56
C SER A 184 34.45 23.42 5.75
N LYS A 185 33.45 24.31 5.78
CA LYS A 185 32.03 23.89 5.83
C LYS A 185 31.60 23.22 4.55
N PHE A 186 31.98 23.76 3.40
CA PHE A 186 31.68 23.13 2.11
C PHE A 186 32.34 21.77 1.96
N GLU A 187 33.58 21.59 2.44
CA GLU A 187 34.25 20.29 2.45
C GLU A 187 33.48 19.28 3.31
N VAL A 188 33.04 19.67 4.50
CA VAL A 188 32.22 18.80 5.37
C VAL A 188 30.86 18.49 4.73
N GLU A 189 30.15 19.48 4.19
CA GLU A 189 28.86 19.28 3.52
C GLU A 189 29.00 18.36 2.29
N GLU A 190 30.10 18.47 1.55
CA GLU A 190 30.39 17.57 0.44
C GLU A 190 30.65 16.13 0.91
N GLU A 191 31.41 15.96 2.00
CA GLU A 191 31.66 14.65 2.60
C GLU A 191 30.37 14.00 3.12
N ASP A 192 29.52 14.76 3.81
CA ASP A 192 28.22 14.31 4.32
C ASP A 192 27.29 13.90 3.17
N ALA A 193 27.18 14.74 2.13
CA ALA A 193 26.37 14.42 0.95
C ALA A 193 26.87 13.15 0.23
N ARG A 194 28.19 12.95 0.16
CA ARG A 194 28.78 11.71 -0.39
C ARG A 194 28.50 10.50 0.51
N ALA A 195 28.52 10.66 1.83
CA ALA A 195 28.22 9.61 2.77
C ALA A 195 26.74 9.18 2.67
N ASP A 196 25.82 10.12 2.61
CA ASP A 196 24.39 9.87 2.43
C ASP A 196 24.09 9.20 1.09
N LEU A 197 24.74 9.63 0.02
CA LEU A 197 24.64 8.97 -1.29
C LEU A 197 25.11 7.51 -1.22
N ARG A 198 26.22 7.22 -0.54
CA ARG A 198 26.68 5.82 -0.37
C ARG A 198 25.73 4.99 0.48
N LYS A 199 25.17 5.58 1.55
CA LYS A 199 24.20 4.92 2.42
C LYS A 199 22.91 4.57 1.67
N THR A 200 22.36 5.52 0.94
CA THR A 200 21.15 5.33 0.11
C THR A 200 21.40 4.32 -1.01
N GLN A 201 22.54 4.38 -1.71
CA GLN A 201 22.93 3.36 -2.68
C GLN A 201 23.05 1.97 -2.06
N GLY A 202 23.64 1.87 -0.86
CA GLY A 202 23.73 0.61 -0.13
C GLY A 202 22.37 0.04 0.26
N GLN A 203 21.45 0.90 0.69
CA GLN A 203 20.09 0.50 1.04
C GLN A 203 19.32 0.04 -0.20
N ILE A 204 19.35 0.82 -1.29
CA ILE A 204 18.70 0.47 -2.56
C ILE A 204 19.23 -0.87 -3.07
N LYS A 205 20.54 -1.12 -3.02
CA LYS A 205 21.11 -2.41 -3.44
C LYS A 205 20.58 -3.57 -2.61
N LYS A 206 20.48 -3.43 -1.29
CA LYS A 206 19.91 -4.46 -0.42
C LYS A 206 18.45 -4.72 -0.76
N ASP A 207 17.66 -3.66 -0.88
CA ASP A 207 16.24 -3.76 -1.21
C ASP A 207 16.03 -4.40 -2.59
N LEU A 208 16.89 -4.07 -3.55
CA LEU A 208 16.91 -4.68 -4.89
C LEU A 208 17.21 -6.19 -4.81
N THR A 209 18.23 -6.61 -4.06
CA THR A 209 18.53 -8.04 -3.89
C THR A 209 17.41 -8.81 -3.18
N ILE A 210 16.74 -8.18 -2.21
CA ILE A 210 15.57 -8.77 -1.55
C ILE A 210 14.44 -8.93 -2.56
N LEU A 211 14.16 -7.89 -3.35
CA LEU A 211 13.10 -7.92 -4.36
C LEU A 211 13.39 -8.96 -5.45
N GLU A 212 14.63 -9.06 -5.94
CA GLU A 212 15.06 -10.10 -6.87
C GLU A 212 14.79 -11.51 -6.30
N SER A 213 15.15 -11.75 -5.03
CA SER A 213 14.87 -13.04 -4.39
C SER A 213 13.37 -13.34 -4.25
N GLN A 214 12.55 -12.32 -4.01
CA GLN A 214 11.09 -12.45 -3.93
C GLN A 214 10.49 -12.78 -5.28
N VAL A 215 10.96 -12.14 -6.35
CA VAL A 215 10.55 -12.44 -7.73
C VAL A 215 10.92 -13.88 -8.09
N GLU A 216 12.16 -14.31 -7.80
CA GLU A 216 12.59 -15.68 -8.08
C GLU A 216 11.75 -16.72 -7.32
N MET A 217 11.43 -16.45 -6.05
CA MET A 217 10.53 -17.31 -5.26
C MET A 217 9.12 -17.35 -5.84
N ALA A 218 8.59 -16.22 -6.32
CA ALA A 218 7.27 -16.16 -6.94
C ALA A 218 7.23 -16.91 -8.28
N GLU A 219 8.28 -16.79 -9.10
CA GLU A 219 8.42 -17.52 -10.36
C GLU A 219 8.48 -19.04 -10.12
N LYS A 220 9.25 -19.50 -9.12
CA LYS A 220 9.29 -20.92 -8.74
C LYS A 220 7.91 -21.43 -8.33
N ARG A 221 7.20 -20.69 -7.46
CA ARG A 221 5.84 -21.06 -7.05
C ARG A 221 4.87 -21.09 -8.23
N LEU A 222 4.99 -20.13 -9.15
CA LEU A 222 4.17 -20.09 -10.36
C LEU A 222 4.44 -21.31 -11.23
N GLN A 223 5.70 -21.68 -11.42
CA GLN A 223 6.10 -22.87 -12.16
C GLN A 223 5.56 -24.14 -11.50
N ASP A 224 5.70 -24.30 -10.18
CA ASP A 224 5.13 -25.43 -9.44
C ASP A 224 3.62 -25.53 -9.67
N LYS A 225 2.88 -24.42 -9.52
CA LYS A 225 1.44 -24.40 -9.77
C LYS A 225 1.07 -24.68 -11.23
N GLN A 226 1.88 -24.24 -12.18
CA GLN A 226 1.69 -24.57 -13.58
C GLN A 226 1.90 -26.07 -13.85
N THR A 227 2.87 -26.71 -13.18
CA THR A 227 3.06 -28.17 -13.28
C THR A 227 1.93 -28.94 -12.62
N GLU A 228 1.48 -28.53 -11.42
CA GLU A 228 0.30 -29.13 -10.75
C GLU A 228 -0.93 -29.02 -11.66
N PHE A 229 -1.16 -27.84 -12.25
CA PHE A 229 -2.25 -27.62 -13.20
C PHE A 229 -2.14 -28.54 -14.42
N HIS A 230 -0.95 -28.70 -14.99
CA HIS A 230 -0.75 -29.60 -16.12
C HIS A 230 -1.05 -31.07 -15.78
N VAL A 231 -0.65 -31.53 -14.59
CA VAL A 231 -0.97 -32.88 -14.09
C VAL A 231 -2.48 -33.04 -13.92
N LEU A 232 -3.16 -32.06 -13.32
CA LEU A 232 -4.61 -32.05 -13.16
C LEU A 232 -5.35 -32.06 -14.50
N MET A 233 -4.87 -31.28 -15.47
CA MET A 233 -5.43 -31.26 -16.82
C MET A 233 -5.27 -32.62 -17.50
N ASN A 234 -4.08 -33.23 -17.40
CA ASN A 234 -3.83 -34.56 -17.94
C ASN A 234 -4.72 -35.63 -17.28
N TYR A 235 -4.93 -35.55 -15.97
CA TYR A 235 -5.86 -36.41 -15.26
C TYR A 235 -7.29 -36.23 -15.78
N LYS A 236 -7.77 -34.98 -15.86
CA LYS A 236 -9.13 -34.66 -16.30
C LYS A 236 -9.40 -35.15 -17.74
N ASP A 237 -8.46 -34.95 -18.64
CA ASP A 237 -8.69 -35.20 -20.07
C ASP A 237 -8.37 -36.64 -20.49
N LYS A 238 -7.40 -37.31 -19.84
CA LYS A 238 -6.96 -38.66 -20.24
C LYS A 238 -7.36 -39.74 -19.24
N GLU A 239 -7.02 -39.57 -17.97
CA GLU A 239 -7.21 -40.64 -16.99
C GLU A 239 -8.66 -40.76 -16.51
N TYR A 240 -9.31 -39.63 -16.27
CA TYR A 240 -10.65 -39.59 -15.71
C TYR A 240 -11.68 -40.24 -16.63
N PRO A 241 -11.73 -39.98 -17.95
CA PRO A 241 -12.68 -40.64 -18.85
C PRO A 241 -12.48 -42.15 -18.88
N VAL A 242 -11.23 -42.62 -18.88
CA VAL A 242 -10.91 -44.06 -18.86
C VAL A 242 -11.36 -44.71 -17.55
N LYS A 243 -11.09 -44.06 -16.40
CA LYS A 243 -11.54 -44.55 -15.09
C LYS A 243 -13.07 -44.54 -14.99
N ALA A 244 -13.72 -43.50 -15.48
CA ALA A 244 -15.18 -43.41 -15.52
C ALA A 244 -15.80 -44.51 -16.39
N MET A 245 -15.22 -44.78 -17.57
CA MET A 245 -15.64 -45.88 -18.43
C MET A 245 -15.46 -47.23 -17.73
N ARG A 246 -14.31 -47.45 -17.08
CA ARG A 246 -14.07 -48.69 -16.31
C ARG A 246 -15.08 -48.88 -15.17
N ILE A 247 -15.46 -47.81 -14.48
CA ILE A 247 -16.51 -47.86 -13.44
C ILE A 247 -17.85 -48.25 -14.05
N ALA A 248 -18.23 -47.67 -15.19
CA ALA A 248 -19.47 -48.01 -15.89
C ALA A 248 -19.48 -49.47 -16.37
N ASP A 249 -18.35 -49.98 -16.86
CA ASP A 249 -18.21 -51.38 -17.28
C ASP A 249 -18.37 -52.34 -16.09
N LEU A 250 -17.73 -52.04 -14.96
CA LEU A 250 -17.88 -52.83 -13.73
C LEU A 250 -19.30 -52.79 -13.19
N GLN A 251 -20.01 -51.66 -13.30
CA GLN A 251 -21.42 -51.57 -12.90
C GLN A 251 -22.31 -52.47 -13.77
N LYS A 252 -22.09 -52.48 -15.10
CA LYS A 252 -22.79 -53.40 -16.00
C LYS A 252 -22.49 -54.85 -15.69
N GLU A 253 -21.24 -55.19 -15.38
CA GLU A 253 -20.84 -56.53 -14.98
C GLU A 253 -21.59 -56.97 -13.70
N ILE A 254 -21.62 -56.11 -12.68
CA ILE A 254 -22.39 -56.35 -11.45
C ILE A 254 -23.86 -56.58 -11.74
N ASP A 255 -24.49 -55.75 -12.58
CA ASP A 255 -25.91 -55.89 -12.87
C ASP A 255 -26.20 -57.14 -13.71
N SER A 256 -25.31 -57.50 -14.64
CA SER A 256 -25.42 -58.77 -15.36
C SER A 256 -25.33 -59.97 -14.42
N LEU A 257 -24.39 -59.95 -13.47
CA LEU A 257 -24.24 -61.01 -12.47
C LEU A 257 -25.43 -61.10 -11.51
N LYS A 258 -26.04 -59.98 -11.16
CA LYS A 258 -27.28 -59.99 -10.36
C LYS A 258 -28.43 -60.64 -11.11
N ILE A 259 -28.56 -60.36 -12.41
CA ILE A 259 -29.62 -60.95 -13.25
C ILE A 259 -29.38 -62.46 -13.34
N THR A 260 -28.17 -62.91 -13.67
CA THR A 260 -27.86 -64.35 -13.76
C THR A 260 -28.06 -65.05 -12.42
N ASN A 261 -27.66 -64.44 -11.30
CA ASN A 261 -27.87 -65.03 -9.99
C ASN A 261 -29.37 -65.13 -9.64
N ALA A 262 -30.18 -64.13 -10.02
CA ALA A 262 -31.63 -64.18 -9.82
C ALA A 262 -32.27 -65.29 -10.68
N GLU A 263 -31.81 -65.48 -11.92
CA GLU A 263 -32.24 -66.59 -12.78
C GLU A 263 -31.89 -67.94 -12.13
N ASP A 264 -30.64 -68.12 -11.71
CA ASP A 264 -30.17 -69.34 -11.03
C ASP A 264 -31.00 -69.63 -9.76
N GLU A 265 -31.32 -68.61 -8.95
CA GLU A 265 -32.18 -68.75 -7.77
C GLU A 265 -33.58 -69.26 -8.14
N THR A 266 -34.18 -68.74 -9.21
CA THR A 266 -35.50 -69.21 -9.68
C THR A 266 -35.44 -70.64 -10.22
N GLU A 267 -34.38 -71.01 -10.93
CA GLU A 267 -34.18 -72.37 -11.42
C GLU A 267 -34.02 -73.36 -10.27
N LEU A 268 -33.21 -73.01 -9.26
CA LEU A 268 -33.04 -73.81 -8.05
C LEU A 268 -34.36 -73.98 -7.29
N GLN A 269 -35.13 -72.91 -7.14
CA GLN A 269 -36.44 -72.98 -6.50
C GLN A 269 -37.39 -73.93 -7.24
N HIS A 270 -37.41 -73.86 -8.57
CA HIS A 270 -38.18 -74.79 -9.39
C HIS A 270 -37.72 -76.24 -9.21
N ILE A 271 -36.41 -76.51 -9.18
CA ILE A 271 -35.87 -77.85 -8.91
C ILE A 271 -36.33 -78.34 -7.54
N ILE A 272 -36.21 -77.52 -6.49
CA ILE A 272 -36.67 -77.85 -5.14
C ILE A 272 -38.15 -78.23 -5.15
N ASP A 273 -39.01 -77.41 -5.75
CA ASP A 273 -40.45 -77.65 -5.79
C ASP A 273 -40.80 -78.94 -6.56
N THR A 274 -40.09 -79.22 -7.66
CA THR A 274 -40.30 -80.47 -8.40
C THR A 274 -39.86 -81.71 -7.61
N GLU A 275 -38.72 -81.66 -6.92
CA GLU A 275 -38.25 -82.77 -6.09
C GLU A 275 -39.14 -82.98 -4.85
N LEU A 276 -39.56 -81.90 -4.19
CA LEU A 276 -40.55 -81.96 -3.11
C LEU A 276 -41.87 -82.55 -3.60
N GLY A 277 -42.34 -82.16 -4.78
CA GLY A 277 -43.52 -82.72 -5.43
C GLY A 277 -43.38 -84.22 -5.72
N LYS A 278 -42.22 -84.67 -6.20
CA LYS A 278 -41.92 -86.10 -6.42
C LYS A 278 -41.91 -86.87 -5.09
N LEU A 279 -41.28 -86.33 -4.05
CA LEU A 279 -41.23 -86.94 -2.73
C LEU A 279 -42.62 -87.06 -2.12
N ARG A 280 -43.42 -85.99 -2.14
CA ARG A 280 -44.81 -86.01 -1.67
C ARG A 280 -45.63 -87.08 -2.38
N LYS A 281 -45.58 -87.14 -3.72
CA LYS A 281 -46.27 -88.19 -4.50
C LYS A 281 -45.81 -89.60 -4.15
N LYS A 282 -44.52 -89.82 -3.86
CA LYS A 282 -44.03 -91.13 -3.41
C LYS A 282 -44.58 -91.46 -2.03
N THR A 283 -44.56 -90.51 -1.10
CA THR A 283 -45.11 -90.67 0.24
C THR A 283 -46.60 -91.00 0.18
N ASP A 284 -47.38 -90.27 -0.61
CA ASP A 284 -48.82 -90.51 -0.79
C ASP A 284 -49.06 -91.92 -1.32
N LYS A 285 -48.34 -92.35 -2.37
CA LYS A 285 -48.44 -93.72 -2.90
C LYS A 285 -48.08 -94.79 -1.87
N TYR A 286 -46.98 -94.62 -1.13
CA TYR A 286 -46.61 -95.57 -0.08
C TYR A 286 -47.66 -95.62 1.03
N GLN A 287 -48.24 -94.48 1.39
CA GLN A 287 -49.32 -94.41 2.36
C GLN A 287 -50.56 -95.14 1.85
N ASP A 288 -50.98 -94.88 0.61
CA ASP A 288 -52.11 -95.55 -0.06
C ASP A 288 -51.89 -97.07 -0.13
N GLU A 289 -50.72 -97.53 -0.58
CA GLU A 289 -50.36 -98.96 -0.63
C GLU A 289 -50.39 -99.63 0.76
N VAL A 290 -49.91 -98.93 1.80
CA VAL A 290 -49.99 -99.42 3.18
C VAL A 290 -51.43 -99.48 3.66
N THR A 291 -52.23 -98.45 3.40
CA THR A 291 -53.66 -98.43 3.77
C THR A 291 -54.44 -99.51 3.02
N ASP A 292 -54.20 -99.73 1.73
CA ASP A 292 -54.83 -100.77 0.92
C ASP A 292 -54.46 -102.16 1.43
N ARG A 293 -53.19 -102.37 1.81
CA ARG A 293 -52.75 -103.65 2.38
C ARG A 293 -53.37 -103.92 3.75
N ILE A 294 -53.49 -102.91 4.61
CA ILE A 294 -54.11 -103.03 5.94
C ILE A 294 -55.61 -103.26 5.80
N THR A 295 -56.30 -102.45 4.99
CA THR A 295 -57.74 -102.57 4.74
C THR A 295 -58.07 -103.88 4.05
N GLY A 296 -57.29 -104.32 3.06
CA GLY A 296 -57.44 -105.62 2.41
C GLY A 296 -57.30 -106.78 3.39
N LYS A 297 -56.24 -106.82 4.21
CA LYS A 297 -56.10 -107.83 5.27
C LYS A 297 -57.26 -107.83 6.26
N PHE A 298 -57.74 -106.65 6.63
CA PHE A 298 -58.88 -106.50 7.54
C PHE A 298 -60.18 -107.01 6.90
N LEU A 299 -60.42 -106.66 5.63
CA LEU A 299 -61.57 -107.13 4.86
C LEU A 299 -61.55 -108.64 4.64
N ASP A 300 -60.38 -109.25 4.40
CA ASP A 300 -60.23 -110.70 4.25
C ASP A 300 -60.49 -111.46 5.56
N GLN A 301 -60.19 -110.84 6.71
CA GLN A 301 -60.48 -111.40 8.05
C GLN A 301 -61.94 -111.19 8.47
N MET A 302 -62.68 -110.31 7.80
CA MET A 302 -64.06 -109.99 8.13
C MET A 302 -65.00 -111.12 7.66
N HIS A 303 -65.94 -111.52 8.52
CA HIS A 303 -66.97 -112.50 8.13
C HIS A 303 -67.85 -111.94 6.99
N PRO A 304 -68.23 -112.74 5.97
CA PRO A 304 -69.00 -112.27 4.81
C PRO A 304 -70.27 -111.47 5.16
N SER A 305 -71.00 -111.90 6.21
CA SER A 305 -72.19 -111.18 6.68
C SER A 305 -71.90 -109.78 7.22
N LEU A 306 -70.72 -109.56 7.83
CA LEU A 306 -70.31 -108.25 8.32
C LEU A 306 -69.85 -107.35 7.17
N LYS A 307 -69.26 -107.92 6.12
CA LYS A 307 -68.91 -107.20 4.88
C LYS A 307 -70.16 -106.71 4.14
N ASP A 308 -71.16 -107.58 3.99
CA ASP A 308 -72.44 -107.22 3.37
C ASP A 308 -73.19 -106.16 4.20
N MET A 309 -73.20 -106.30 5.53
CA MET A 309 -73.79 -105.29 6.41
C MET A 309 -73.05 -103.95 6.34
N THR A 310 -71.71 -103.96 6.27
CA THR A 310 -70.92 -102.73 6.12
C THR A 310 -71.20 -102.07 4.78
N LEU A 311 -71.26 -102.85 3.69
CA LEU A 311 -71.63 -102.33 2.36
C LEU A 311 -73.03 -101.73 2.39
N GLN A 312 -74.01 -102.45 2.97
CA GLN A 312 -75.37 -101.95 3.10
C GLN A 312 -75.43 -100.67 3.94
N ASN A 313 -74.66 -100.58 5.03
CA ASN A 313 -74.56 -99.37 5.85
C ASN A 313 -73.95 -98.20 5.06
N THR A 314 -72.90 -98.43 4.26
CA THR A 314 -72.30 -97.37 3.43
C THR A 314 -73.22 -96.91 2.30
N VAL A 315 -73.96 -97.83 1.67
CA VAL A 315 -74.98 -97.49 0.67
C VAL A 315 -76.10 -96.69 1.32
N MET A 316 -76.58 -97.12 2.50
CA MET A 316 -77.60 -96.42 3.25
C MET A 316 -77.13 -95.03 3.71
N GLU A 317 -75.87 -94.89 4.13
CA GLU A 317 -75.29 -93.60 4.49
C GLU A 317 -75.26 -92.65 3.29
N LYS A 318 -74.88 -93.15 2.10
CA LYS A 318 -74.92 -92.37 0.86
C LYS A 318 -76.34 -92.00 0.44
N GLU A 319 -77.29 -92.90 0.59
CA GLU A 319 -78.71 -92.65 0.33
C GLU A 319 -79.28 -91.60 1.30
N ILE A 320 -78.93 -91.68 2.59
CA ILE A 320 -79.27 -90.67 3.58
C ILE A 320 -78.65 -89.33 3.20
N GLU A 321 -77.38 -89.29 2.81
CA GLU A 321 -76.71 -88.05 2.38
C GLU A 321 -77.41 -87.43 1.17
N TYR A 322 -77.85 -88.26 0.22
CA TYR A 322 -78.60 -87.86 -0.96
C TYR A 322 -79.99 -87.30 -0.58
N HIS A 323 -80.81 -88.06 0.15
CA HIS A 323 -82.13 -87.59 0.61
C HIS A 323 -82.05 -86.38 1.53
N THR A 324 -80.98 -86.23 2.30
CA THR A 324 -80.77 -85.04 3.15
C THR A 324 -80.51 -83.80 2.30
N LYS A 325 -79.82 -83.94 1.15
CA LYS A 325 -79.65 -82.84 0.19
C LYS A 325 -80.99 -82.51 -0.49
N ASP A 326 -81.73 -83.52 -0.94
CA ASP A 326 -83.06 -83.34 -1.56
C ASP A 326 -84.05 -82.68 -0.60
N LEU A 327 -84.10 -83.12 0.67
CA LEU A 327 -84.95 -82.51 1.70
C LEU A 327 -84.60 -81.03 1.92
N LYS A 328 -83.31 -80.69 1.99
CA LYS A 328 -82.88 -79.29 2.12
C LYS A 328 -83.30 -78.45 0.91
N GLU A 329 -83.24 -79.02 -0.29
CA GLU A 329 -83.70 -78.34 -1.51
C GLU A 329 -85.22 -78.14 -1.50
N VAL A 330 -85.99 -79.16 -1.14
CA VAL A 330 -87.46 -79.06 -1.02
C VAL A 330 -87.88 -78.10 0.09
N GLU A 331 -87.21 -78.12 1.25
CA GLU A 331 -87.44 -77.15 2.33
C GLU A 331 -87.18 -75.72 1.88
N ALA A 332 -86.12 -75.48 1.09
CA ALA A 332 -85.86 -74.17 0.51
C ALA A 332 -86.98 -73.73 -0.45
N ILE A 333 -87.46 -74.63 -1.31
CA ILE A 333 -88.59 -74.36 -2.23
C ILE A 333 -89.88 -74.06 -1.44
N ILE A 334 -90.18 -74.81 -0.37
CA ILE A 334 -91.34 -74.56 0.48
C ILE A 334 -91.21 -73.19 1.13
N ALA A 335 -90.05 -72.84 1.67
CA ALA A 335 -89.81 -71.53 2.28
C ALA A 335 -90.01 -70.39 1.26
N ASP A 336 -89.55 -70.56 0.02
CA ASP A 336 -89.75 -69.60 -1.06
C ASP A 336 -91.23 -69.47 -1.45
N LEU A 337 -91.94 -70.60 -1.57
CA LEU A 337 -93.38 -70.62 -1.85
C LEU A 337 -94.20 -70.00 -0.71
N GLU A 338 -93.85 -70.26 0.55
CA GLU A 338 -94.47 -69.61 1.71
C GLU A 338 -94.24 -68.10 1.69
N GLN A 339 -93.04 -67.65 1.34
CA GLN A 339 -92.76 -66.23 1.13
C GLN A 339 -93.59 -65.65 -0.02
N GLU A 340 -93.78 -66.39 -1.11
CA GLU A 340 -94.61 -65.96 -2.22
C GLU A 340 -96.10 -65.89 -1.83
N VAL A 341 -96.63 -66.90 -1.15
CA VAL A 341 -98.01 -66.93 -0.65
C VAL A 341 -98.24 -65.81 0.37
N THR A 342 -97.33 -65.60 1.32
CA THR A 342 -97.44 -64.50 2.29
C THR A 342 -97.38 -63.14 1.59
N LYS A 343 -96.53 -62.98 0.57
CA LYS A 343 -96.49 -61.77 -0.28
C LYS A 343 -97.80 -61.56 -1.05
N LEU A 344 -98.37 -62.61 -1.63
CA LEU A 344 -99.65 -62.57 -2.33
C LEU A 344 -100.80 -62.20 -1.38
N LEU A 345 -100.85 -62.78 -0.17
CA LEU A 345 -101.83 -62.47 0.87
C LEU A 345 -101.70 -61.04 1.41
N ARG A 346 -100.47 -60.51 1.51
CA ARG A 346 -100.20 -59.14 1.98
C ARG A 346 -100.51 -58.07 0.92
N SER A 347 -100.55 -58.46 -0.35
CA SER A 347 -100.92 -57.55 -1.43
C SER A 347 -102.45 -57.28 -1.47
N PRO A 348 -102.90 -56.01 -1.45
CA PRO A 348 -104.32 -55.66 -1.36
C PRO A 348 -105.13 -56.01 -2.62
N LYS A 349 -104.48 -56.49 -3.69
CA LYS A 349 -105.11 -56.88 -4.96
C LYS A 349 -105.64 -58.32 -4.97
N THR A 350 -105.25 -59.16 -4.00
CA THR A 350 -105.57 -60.61 -3.98
C THR A 350 -106.73 -60.95 -3.04
N ASN A 351 -107.21 -59.99 -2.24
CA ASN A 351 -108.34 -60.21 -1.34
C ASN A 351 -109.67 -60.04 -2.10
N ALA A 352 -110.02 -61.05 -2.91
CA ALA A 352 -111.21 -61.05 -3.77
C ALA A 352 -112.51 -60.69 -3.01
N LYS A 353 -112.62 -61.06 -1.73
CA LYS A 353 -113.77 -60.70 -0.88
C LYS A 353 -113.87 -59.20 -0.59
N LYS A 354 -112.75 -58.48 -0.47
CA LYS A 354 -112.70 -57.01 -0.27
C LYS A 354 -112.79 -56.21 -1.57
N GLN A 355 -112.50 -56.84 -2.71
CA GLN A 355 -112.68 -56.22 -4.04
C GLN A 355 -114.12 -56.30 -4.56
N ILE A 356 -114.84 -57.39 -4.26
CA ILE A 356 -116.18 -57.64 -4.84
C ILE A 356 -117.31 -57.02 -3.99
N PHE A 357 -117.13 -56.87 -2.67
CA PHE A 357 -118.15 -56.31 -1.77
C PHE A 357 -117.58 -55.26 -0.79
N PRO A 358 -117.17 -54.08 -1.25
CA PRO A 358 -116.65 -53.02 -0.39
C PRO A 358 -117.70 -52.46 0.60
N GLU A 359 -118.99 -52.53 0.29
CA GLU A 359 -120.05 -51.96 1.13
C GLU A 359 -120.46 -52.82 2.34
N PHE A 360 -120.15 -54.13 2.33
CA PHE A 360 -120.52 -55.04 3.43
C PHE A 360 -119.42 -55.23 4.49
N PHE A 361 -118.20 -54.72 4.24
CA PHE A 361 -117.06 -54.87 5.17
C PHE A 361 -116.37 -53.53 5.46
N PRO A 362 -117.05 -52.56 6.10
CA PRO A 362 -116.38 -51.37 6.62
C PRO A 362 -115.32 -51.77 7.66
N PRO A 363 -114.18 -51.06 7.76
CA PRO A 363 -113.14 -51.36 8.72
C PRO A 363 -113.64 -51.08 10.14
N THR A 364 -114.26 -52.07 10.77
CA THR A 364 -114.66 -51.99 12.17
C THR A 364 -113.41 -51.96 13.06
N GLN A 365 -113.29 -50.95 13.90
CA GLN A 365 -112.29 -50.90 14.97
C GLN A 365 -112.55 -52.09 15.91
N LYS A 366 -111.56 -52.97 16.06
CA LYS A 366 -111.68 -54.15 16.92
C LYS A 366 -111.65 -53.70 18.38
N CYS A 367 -112.63 -54.12 19.17
CA CYS A 367 -112.67 -53.89 20.62
C CYS A 367 -111.41 -54.46 21.30
N THR A 368 -110.77 -53.65 22.13
CA THR A 368 -109.69 -54.07 23.03
C THR A 368 -110.28 -54.69 24.31
N PRO A 369 -109.55 -55.59 25.01
CA PRO A 369 -110.11 -56.42 26.09
C PRO A 369 -110.71 -55.68 27.30
N ASP A 370 -110.46 -54.37 27.44
CA ASP A 370 -110.95 -53.52 28.53
C ASP A 370 -112.27 -52.78 28.23
N MET A 371 -112.97 -53.13 27.15
CA MET A 371 -114.33 -52.60 26.90
C MET A 371 -115.40 -53.50 27.53
N ASP A 372 -116.13 -52.97 28.51
CA ASP A 372 -117.31 -53.62 29.09
C ASP A 372 -118.39 -53.86 28.02
N VAL A 373 -118.65 -55.14 27.73
CA VAL A 373 -119.63 -55.58 26.74
C VAL A 373 -121.01 -55.58 27.37
N ILE A 374 -121.82 -54.57 27.06
CA ILE A 374 -123.24 -54.54 27.39
C ILE A 374 -123.98 -55.40 26.36
N LEU A 375 -124.38 -56.61 26.76
CA LEU A 375 -125.19 -57.51 25.93
C LEU A 375 -126.66 -57.09 26.02
N ASP A 376 -127.16 -56.48 24.95
CA ASP A 376 -128.55 -56.06 24.80
C ASP A 376 -129.41 -57.30 24.46
N ILE A 377 -129.78 -58.06 25.49
CA ILE A 377 -130.67 -59.23 25.37
C ILE A 377 -132.10 -58.79 25.72
N PRO A 378 -133.03 -58.75 24.76
CA PRO A 378 -134.40 -58.30 25.00
C PRO A 378 -135.15 -59.26 25.94
N THR A 379 -135.62 -58.73 27.07
CA THR A 379 -136.51 -59.40 28.03
C THR A 379 -137.93 -59.51 27.48
N GLN A 380 -138.52 -60.70 27.60
CA GLN A 380 -139.87 -61.01 27.12
C GLN A 380 -140.94 -60.36 28.01
N GLU A 381 -141.48 -59.22 27.57
CA GLU A 381 -142.70 -58.63 28.14
C GLU A 381 -143.92 -59.47 27.74
N TRP A 382 -144.73 -59.85 28.74
CA TRP A 382 -146.01 -60.53 28.52
C TRP A 382 -147.06 -59.50 28.06
N LEU A 383 -147.71 -59.76 26.92
CA LEU A 383 -148.90 -59.01 26.49
C LEU A 383 -150.17 -59.67 27.08
N PRO A 384 -151.21 -58.87 27.41
CA PRO A 384 -152.21 -59.18 28.42
C PRO A 384 -153.40 -60.01 27.95
N ILE A 385 -153.85 -60.92 28.83
CA ILE A 385 -155.16 -60.85 29.49
C ILE A 385 -154.90 -60.61 30.97
#